data_AF-A0A6M4G233-F1
#
_entry.id   AF-A0A6M4G233-F1
#
_cell.length_a   1.000
_cell.length_b   1.000
_cell.length_c   1.000
_cell.angle_alpha   90.00
_cell.angle_beta   90.00
_cell.angle_gamma   90.00
#
_symmetry.space_group_name_H-M   'P 1'
#
loop_
_entity.id
_entity.type
_entity.pdbx_description
1 polymer ?
#
loop_
_entity_poly.entity_id
_entity_poly.type
_entity_poly.pdbx_seq_one_letter_code
_entity_poly.pdbx_strand_id
1 'polypeptide(L)'
;MKRIGWLLLGVMAPLPGQAQEAAPMAEARAAIETADLAALPPDVRAAIGRAYWATETVQIRGVEKVKGQTIAANEMVFKKNSTIEFTGAHPWVLLFARRMRIEDPQSLLSIQRNMALLAGSKGQAGATGAGGRKGKRTGANGGPGGQGGSGTDGRPGGTTAVPDIYIVAGRLEAINTPEQINQARIAVDFRGVPGGAGGAGGSGGKGGAGADGRDGRASWKICKSGPGNGGNGGRGGSGGNGGAGGNGGNGGRVYVIGLPVVTDIFTAGDILTSGGAAGKGGGAGAAGAGGSHGSHGSRPGMCSGGRDGDDGKAGRAGQAGGNGQIGGRGSIYAFRLNALQSLETPPSP
;
A
#
# COMPACT_ATOMS: atom_id res chain seq x y z
N MET A 1 20.04 -86.99 18.56
CA MET A 1 20.70 -86.64 17.28
C MET A 1 19.84 -85.60 16.57
N LYS A 2 20.22 -84.32 16.57
CA LYS A 2 19.50 -83.23 15.88
C LYS A 2 20.51 -82.27 15.24
N ARG A 3 20.15 -81.82 14.04
CA ARG A 3 20.98 -81.21 12.99
C ARG A 3 21.52 -79.82 13.33
N ILE A 4 22.71 -79.55 12.81
CA ILE A 4 23.44 -78.28 12.78
C ILE A 4 22.91 -77.41 11.62
N GLY A 5 22.62 -76.13 11.87
CA GLY A 5 22.32 -75.12 10.85
C GLY A 5 23.29 -73.94 10.99
N TRP A 6 24.07 -73.69 9.93
CA TRP A 6 24.95 -72.53 9.79
C TRP A 6 24.14 -71.32 9.29
N LEU A 7 24.36 -70.15 9.89
CA LEU A 7 23.80 -68.87 9.46
C LEU A 7 24.94 -68.03 8.86
N LEU A 8 24.87 -67.79 7.55
CA LEU A 8 25.79 -66.94 6.79
C LEU A 8 25.41 -65.46 6.99
N LEU A 9 26.37 -64.65 7.44
CA LEU A 9 26.35 -63.19 7.28
C LEU A 9 26.55 -62.85 5.79
N GLY A 10 25.52 -62.32 5.15
CA GLY A 10 25.63 -61.70 3.83
C GLY A 10 25.95 -60.21 3.97
N VAL A 11 27.15 -59.81 3.56
CA VAL A 11 27.49 -58.41 3.26
C VAL A 11 26.71 -58.00 2.02
N MET A 12 25.69 -57.16 2.18
CA MET A 12 25.02 -56.52 1.04
C MET A 12 25.94 -55.44 0.47
N ALA A 13 26.49 -55.69 -0.71
CA ALA A 13 27.08 -54.66 -1.54
C ALA A 13 25.98 -53.66 -1.98
N PRO A 14 26.29 -52.35 -2.07
CA PRO A 14 25.33 -51.37 -2.57
C PRO A 14 24.97 -51.67 -4.03
N LEU A 15 23.68 -51.62 -4.33
CA LEU A 15 23.13 -51.77 -5.67
C LEU A 15 23.71 -50.66 -6.60
N PRO A 16 24.26 -51.02 -7.79
CA PRO A 16 24.70 -50.05 -8.78
C PRO A 16 23.47 -49.43 -9.42
N GLY A 17 23.01 -48.30 -8.86
CA GLY A 17 21.84 -47.59 -9.40
C GLY A 17 21.52 -46.25 -8.76
N GLN A 18 22.19 -45.84 -7.67
CA GLN A 18 21.88 -44.59 -6.95
C GLN A 18 22.94 -43.49 -7.11
N ALA A 19 23.98 -43.70 -7.92
CA ALA A 19 25.02 -42.70 -8.20
C ALA A 19 24.72 -41.81 -9.42
N GLN A 20 23.73 -42.16 -10.24
CA GLN A 20 23.48 -41.52 -11.54
C GLN A 20 22.48 -40.36 -11.51
N GLU A 21 21.85 -40.10 -10.36
CA GLU A 21 20.87 -39.03 -10.19
C GLU A 21 21.48 -37.71 -9.66
N ALA A 22 22.73 -37.75 -9.17
CA ALA A 22 23.41 -36.59 -8.59
C ALA A 22 24.23 -35.76 -9.62
N ALA A 23 24.73 -36.39 -10.69
CA ALA A 23 25.55 -35.74 -11.72
C ALA A 23 24.77 -34.79 -12.67
N PRO A 24 23.58 -35.14 -13.20
CA PRO A 24 22.86 -34.26 -14.13
C PRO A 24 22.29 -32.99 -13.45
N MET A 25 22.13 -33.01 -12.12
CA MET A 25 21.79 -31.83 -11.33
C MET A 25 22.95 -30.82 -11.21
N ALA A 26 24.20 -31.25 -11.33
CA ALA A 26 25.38 -30.39 -11.19
C ALA A 26 25.66 -29.59 -12.48
N GLU A 27 25.40 -30.17 -13.66
CA GLU A 27 25.66 -29.51 -14.94
C GLU A 27 24.55 -28.55 -15.40
N ALA A 28 23.27 -28.88 -15.14
CA ALA A 28 22.16 -27.94 -15.34
C ALA A 28 22.31 -26.68 -14.45
N ARG A 29 22.95 -26.84 -13.29
CA ARG A 29 23.34 -25.75 -12.39
C ARG A 29 24.49 -24.92 -12.97
N ALA A 30 25.48 -25.56 -13.60
CA ALA A 30 26.64 -24.91 -14.21
C ALA A 30 26.28 -24.04 -15.45
N ALA A 31 25.29 -24.45 -16.26
CA ALA A 31 24.82 -23.65 -17.41
C ALA A 31 24.04 -22.39 -16.99
N ILE A 32 23.23 -22.48 -15.92
CA ILE A 32 22.60 -21.32 -15.26
C ILE A 32 23.66 -20.46 -14.54
N GLU A 33 24.81 -21.03 -14.16
CA GLU A 33 25.96 -20.31 -13.60
C GLU A 33 26.82 -19.59 -14.65
N THR A 34 26.52 -19.67 -15.95
CA THR A 34 27.21 -18.86 -16.97
C THR A 34 26.88 -17.36 -16.81
N ALA A 35 27.74 -16.69 -16.03
CA ALA A 35 27.97 -15.25 -15.82
C ALA A 35 26.79 -14.27 -15.64
N ASP A 36 25.74 -14.32 -16.47
CA ASP A 36 24.67 -13.31 -16.49
C ASP A 36 23.49 -13.64 -15.55
N LEU A 37 23.19 -14.93 -15.33
CA LEU A 37 22.13 -15.31 -14.37
C LEU A 37 22.65 -15.40 -12.92
N ALA A 38 23.97 -15.44 -12.72
CA ALA A 38 24.60 -15.47 -11.40
C ALA A 38 24.26 -14.21 -10.55
N ALA A 39 23.88 -13.10 -11.20
CA ALA A 39 23.41 -11.89 -10.57
C ALA A 39 21.97 -11.99 -10.01
N LEU A 40 21.20 -13.00 -10.42
CA LEU A 40 19.84 -13.21 -9.94
C LEU A 40 19.82 -13.82 -8.53
N PRO A 41 18.80 -13.53 -7.71
CA PRO A 41 18.62 -14.18 -6.41
C PRO A 41 18.63 -15.72 -6.50
N PRO A 42 19.25 -16.44 -5.55
CA PRO A 42 19.36 -17.90 -5.61
C PRO A 42 18.03 -18.65 -5.71
N ASP A 43 16.99 -18.14 -5.05
CA ASP A 43 15.64 -18.70 -5.06
C ASP A 43 14.95 -18.53 -6.43
N VAL A 44 15.16 -17.39 -7.09
CA VAL A 44 14.73 -17.14 -8.47
C VAL A 44 15.44 -18.08 -9.44
N ARG A 45 16.77 -18.23 -9.32
CA ARG A 45 17.53 -19.19 -10.16
C ARG A 45 17.01 -20.61 -10.00
N ALA A 46 16.77 -21.04 -8.76
CA ALA A 46 16.20 -22.35 -8.48
C ALA A 46 14.79 -22.50 -9.09
N ALA A 47 13.97 -21.45 -9.08
CA ALA A 47 12.65 -21.46 -9.69
C ALA A 47 12.72 -21.56 -11.22
N ILE A 48 13.64 -20.85 -11.87
CA ILE A 48 13.91 -20.98 -13.31
C ILE A 48 14.35 -22.41 -13.64
N GLY A 49 15.27 -22.99 -12.86
CA GLY A 49 15.72 -24.37 -13.04
C GLY A 49 14.59 -25.40 -12.94
N ARG A 50 13.63 -25.20 -12.03
CA ARG A 50 12.41 -26.04 -11.97
C ARG A 50 11.47 -25.78 -13.15
N ALA A 51 11.27 -24.52 -13.51
CA ALA A 51 10.37 -24.12 -14.59
C ALA A 51 10.82 -24.63 -15.97
N TYR A 52 12.13 -24.86 -16.16
CA TYR A 52 12.70 -25.42 -17.38
C TYR A 52 12.12 -26.78 -17.77
N TRP A 53 11.71 -27.58 -16.78
CA TRP A 53 11.13 -28.91 -16.98
C TRP A 53 9.61 -28.88 -17.22
N ALA A 54 9.00 -27.70 -17.29
CA ALA A 54 7.59 -27.59 -17.66
C ALA A 54 7.39 -28.13 -19.08
N THR A 55 6.51 -29.11 -19.22
CA THR A 55 6.16 -29.75 -20.52
C THR A 55 4.84 -29.23 -21.08
N GLU A 56 4.08 -28.50 -20.27
CA GLU A 56 2.72 -28.09 -20.58
C GLU A 56 2.67 -26.96 -21.62
N THR A 57 1.56 -26.92 -22.34
CA THR A 57 1.16 -25.77 -23.15
C THR A 57 0.08 -24.98 -22.41
N VAL A 58 0.37 -23.72 -22.11
CA VAL A 58 -0.56 -22.83 -21.40
C VAL A 58 -1.10 -21.80 -22.38
N GLN A 59 -2.42 -21.66 -22.45
CA GLN A 59 -3.06 -20.61 -23.26
C GLN A 59 -3.64 -19.53 -22.36
N ILE A 60 -3.17 -18.30 -22.51
CA ILE A 60 -3.69 -17.15 -21.77
C ILE A 60 -4.83 -16.54 -22.58
N ARG A 61 -6.05 -16.62 -22.02
CA ARG A 61 -7.30 -16.14 -22.65
C ARG A 61 -7.96 -15.12 -21.73
N GLY A 62 -8.25 -13.92 -22.26
CA GLY A 62 -8.82 -12.86 -21.43
C GLY A 62 -7.89 -12.52 -20.25
N VAL A 63 -8.41 -12.56 -19.02
CA VAL A 63 -7.63 -12.28 -17.80
C VAL A 63 -7.39 -13.57 -17.02
N GLU A 64 -6.14 -14.03 -17.01
CA GLU A 64 -5.70 -15.20 -16.24
C GLU A 64 -5.17 -14.76 -14.87
N LYS A 65 -5.82 -15.22 -13.79
CA LYS A 65 -5.46 -14.84 -12.41
C LYS A 65 -4.51 -15.85 -11.80
N VAL A 66 -3.28 -15.43 -11.54
CA VAL A 66 -2.23 -16.28 -10.97
C VAL A 66 -2.10 -15.98 -9.48
N LYS A 67 -2.52 -16.93 -8.63
CA LYS A 67 -2.30 -16.87 -7.18
C LYS A 67 -0.88 -17.30 -6.78
N GLY A 68 -0.30 -18.20 -7.57
CA GLY A 68 1.03 -18.75 -7.35
C GLY A 68 2.14 -17.73 -7.62
N GLN A 69 3.35 -18.10 -7.22
CA GLN A 69 4.55 -17.30 -7.44
C GLN A 69 5.11 -17.45 -8.86
N THR A 70 4.79 -18.56 -9.52
CA THR A 70 5.37 -18.96 -10.80
C THR A 70 4.29 -19.45 -11.73
N ILE A 71 4.39 -19.03 -12.99
CA ILE A 71 3.72 -19.63 -14.13
C ILE A 71 4.81 -20.06 -15.11
N ALA A 72 4.84 -21.35 -15.42
CA ALA A 72 5.87 -21.97 -16.24
C ALA A 72 5.24 -22.88 -17.28
N ALA A 73 5.72 -22.82 -18.52
CA ALA A 73 5.24 -23.65 -19.61
C ALA A 73 6.35 -24.00 -20.59
N ASN A 74 6.22 -25.13 -21.29
CA ASN A 74 7.01 -25.36 -22.49
C ASN A 74 6.61 -24.36 -23.56
N GLU A 75 5.30 -24.23 -23.79
CA GLU A 75 4.72 -23.28 -24.73
C GLU A 75 3.66 -22.43 -24.05
N MET A 76 3.81 -21.11 -24.13
CA MET A 76 2.85 -20.15 -23.59
C MET A 76 2.26 -19.33 -24.72
N VAL A 77 0.96 -19.50 -24.97
CA VAL A 77 0.24 -18.85 -26.06
C VAL A 77 -0.63 -17.73 -25.52
N PHE A 78 -0.27 -16.49 -25.86
CA PHE A 78 -1.06 -15.31 -25.59
C PHE A 78 -2.09 -15.12 -26.70
N LYS A 79 -3.37 -15.24 -26.34
CA LYS A 79 -4.49 -14.92 -27.23
C LYS A 79 -4.70 -13.40 -27.32
N LYS A 80 -5.53 -12.96 -28.26
CA LYS A 80 -5.87 -11.53 -28.42
C LYS A 80 -6.31 -10.90 -27.09
N ASN A 81 -5.76 -9.73 -26.78
CA ASN A 81 -6.07 -8.93 -25.58
C ASN A 81 -5.98 -9.73 -24.27
N SER A 82 -4.95 -10.57 -24.15
CA SER A 82 -4.74 -11.42 -22.98
C SER A 82 -3.94 -10.71 -21.89
N THR A 83 -4.27 -11.02 -20.65
CA THR A 83 -3.68 -10.45 -19.45
C THR A 83 -3.31 -11.55 -18.47
N ILE A 84 -2.09 -11.52 -17.95
CA ILE A 84 -1.71 -12.26 -16.74
C ILE A 84 -1.82 -11.29 -15.56
N GLU A 85 -2.64 -11.64 -14.57
CA GLU A 85 -2.79 -10.88 -13.33
C GLU A 85 -2.28 -11.68 -12.13
N PHE A 86 -1.16 -11.26 -11.55
CA PHE A 86 -0.67 -11.82 -10.29
C PHE A 86 -1.50 -11.28 -9.11
N THR A 87 -2.14 -12.19 -8.38
CA THR A 87 -3.03 -11.89 -7.25
C THR A 87 -2.45 -12.31 -5.90
N GLY A 88 -1.40 -13.13 -5.89
CA GLY A 88 -0.70 -13.57 -4.68
C GLY A 88 0.23 -12.50 -4.09
N ALA A 89 0.45 -12.59 -2.77
CA ALA A 89 1.43 -11.77 -2.05
C ALA A 89 2.77 -12.52 -1.99
N HIS A 90 3.56 -12.40 -3.05
CA HIS A 90 4.90 -13.00 -3.14
C HIS A 90 5.99 -11.92 -3.17
N PRO A 91 7.22 -12.20 -2.73
CA PRO A 91 8.33 -11.25 -2.79
C PRO A 91 8.83 -11.01 -4.23
N TRP A 92 8.61 -11.97 -5.11
CA TRP A 92 8.84 -11.89 -6.54
C TRP A 92 7.89 -12.83 -7.26
N VAL A 93 7.71 -12.65 -8.56
CA VAL A 93 6.93 -13.55 -9.43
C VAL A 93 7.73 -13.92 -10.68
N LEU A 94 7.51 -15.13 -11.19
CA LEU A 94 8.19 -15.67 -12.36
C LEU A 94 7.18 -16.03 -13.45
N LEU A 95 7.39 -15.45 -14.63
CA LEU A 95 6.75 -15.81 -15.89
C LEU A 95 7.80 -16.52 -16.75
N PHE A 96 7.68 -17.84 -16.91
CA PHE A 96 8.63 -18.64 -17.66
C PHE A 96 7.96 -19.34 -18.85
N ALA A 97 8.57 -19.25 -20.02
CA ALA A 97 8.19 -20.05 -21.18
C ALA A 97 9.41 -20.42 -22.04
N ARG A 98 9.55 -21.68 -22.45
CA ARG A 98 10.57 -22.01 -23.47
C ARG A 98 10.20 -21.37 -24.81
N ARG A 99 8.92 -21.41 -25.17
CA ARG A 99 8.35 -20.74 -26.35
C ARG A 99 7.19 -19.85 -25.94
N MET A 100 7.35 -18.55 -26.09
CA MET A 100 6.27 -17.58 -25.92
C MET A 100 5.71 -17.23 -27.30
N ARG A 101 4.41 -17.46 -27.49
CA ARG A 101 3.75 -17.25 -28.77
C ARG A 101 2.62 -16.25 -28.63
N ILE A 102 2.59 -15.26 -29.51
CA ILE A 102 1.56 -14.22 -29.55
C ILE A 102 0.68 -14.50 -30.77
N GLU A 103 -0.62 -14.69 -30.53
CA GLU A 103 -1.58 -14.96 -31.61
C GLU A 103 -1.70 -13.79 -32.58
N ASP A 104 -1.66 -12.57 -32.06
CA ASP A 104 -1.82 -11.32 -32.79
C ASP A 104 -0.92 -10.24 -32.16
N PRO A 105 0.23 -9.91 -32.79
CA PRO A 105 1.15 -8.90 -32.28
C PRO A 105 0.51 -7.50 -32.12
N GLN A 106 -0.54 -7.19 -32.88
CA GLN A 106 -1.23 -5.89 -32.77
C GLN A 106 -2.19 -5.81 -31.58
N SER A 107 -2.53 -6.96 -30.98
CA SER A 107 -3.32 -7.03 -29.77
C SER A 107 -2.45 -6.79 -28.53
N LEU A 108 -3.02 -6.17 -27.50
CA LEU A 108 -2.29 -5.90 -26.26
C LEU A 108 -2.08 -7.19 -25.46
N LEU A 109 -0.82 -7.49 -25.14
CA LEU A 109 -0.43 -8.44 -24.10
C LEU A 109 -0.15 -7.65 -22.82
N SER A 110 -0.84 -7.97 -21.73
CA SER A 110 -0.62 -7.33 -20.44
C SER A 110 -0.12 -8.31 -19.39
N ILE A 111 0.86 -7.89 -18.61
CA ILE A 111 1.30 -8.60 -17.40
C ILE A 111 1.22 -7.60 -16.26
N GLN A 112 0.38 -7.86 -15.27
CA GLN A 112 0.11 -6.91 -14.21
C GLN A 112 -0.03 -7.58 -12.85
N ARG A 113 0.08 -6.76 -11.82
CA ARG A 113 -0.35 -7.12 -10.47
C ARG A 113 -1.76 -6.62 -10.21
N ASN A 114 -2.53 -7.37 -9.41
CA ASN A 114 -3.75 -6.83 -8.84
C ASN A 114 -3.45 -5.74 -7.79
N MET A 115 -3.64 -4.48 -8.19
CA MET A 115 -3.36 -3.30 -7.36
C MET A 115 -4.47 -2.98 -6.34
N ALA A 116 -5.66 -3.55 -6.51
CA ALA A 116 -6.83 -3.21 -5.70
C ALA A 116 -6.72 -3.69 -4.24
N LEU A 117 -5.82 -4.64 -3.96
CA LEU A 117 -5.66 -5.26 -2.64
C LEU A 117 -4.73 -4.50 -1.69
N LEU A 118 -4.09 -3.40 -2.13
CA LEU A 118 -2.87 -2.92 -1.46
C LEU A 118 -2.86 -1.44 -1.12
N ALA A 119 -3.82 -0.66 -1.62
CA ALA A 119 -3.86 0.78 -1.36
C ALA A 119 -3.88 1.05 0.15
N GLY A 120 -3.09 2.03 0.59
CA GLY A 120 -3.07 2.42 1.98
C GLY A 120 -4.46 2.85 2.44
N SER A 121 -4.95 2.30 3.55
CA SER A 121 -6.25 2.70 4.10
C SER A 121 -6.22 4.16 4.55
N LYS A 122 -7.31 4.88 4.29
CA LYS A 122 -7.51 6.25 4.78
C LYS A 122 -7.53 6.28 6.31
N GLY A 123 -6.92 7.32 6.89
CA GLY A 123 -6.99 7.62 8.30
C GLY A 123 -8.39 8.04 8.76
N GLN A 124 -8.72 7.76 10.02
CA GLN A 124 -9.99 8.11 10.64
C GLN A 124 -10.01 9.57 11.07
N ALA A 125 -11.16 10.22 10.94
CA ALA A 125 -11.33 11.58 11.42
C ALA A 125 -11.28 11.63 12.96
N GLY A 126 -10.72 12.71 13.48
CA GLY A 126 -10.73 12.98 14.91
C GLY A 126 -12.12 13.34 15.41
N ALA A 127 -12.40 13.01 16.67
CA ALA A 127 -13.68 13.30 17.30
C ALA A 127 -13.88 14.81 17.55
N THR A 128 -15.10 15.30 17.45
CA THR A 128 -15.45 16.67 17.83
C THR A 128 -15.38 16.84 19.34
N GLY A 129 -14.78 17.94 19.79
CA GLY A 129 -14.69 18.30 21.20
C GLY A 129 -16.07 18.61 21.80
N ALA A 130 -16.28 18.19 23.06
CA ALA A 130 -17.54 18.42 23.77
C ALA A 130 -17.80 19.92 24.00
N GLY A 131 -19.06 20.36 23.97
CA GLY A 131 -19.41 21.72 24.34
C GLY A 131 -19.19 22.00 25.83
N GLY A 132 -18.81 23.24 26.14
CA GLY A 132 -18.68 23.72 27.50
C GLY A 132 -20.04 23.87 28.19
N ARG A 133 -20.08 23.56 29.48
CA ARG A 133 -21.30 23.69 30.29
C ARG A 133 -21.65 25.17 30.47
N LYS A 134 -22.92 25.53 30.37
CA LYS A 134 -23.38 26.88 30.72
C LYS A 134 -23.23 27.14 32.23
N GLY A 135 -23.02 28.38 32.62
CA GLY A 135 -23.11 28.81 34.01
C GLY A 135 -24.51 28.49 34.57
N LYS A 136 -24.58 27.82 35.73
CA LYS A 136 -25.85 27.34 36.31
C LYS A 136 -26.42 28.23 37.42
N ARG A 137 -25.63 29.19 37.92
CA ARG A 137 -25.99 30.09 39.02
C ARG A 137 -25.69 31.52 38.58
N THR A 138 -26.35 32.48 39.18
CA THR A 138 -26.16 33.89 38.84
C THR A 138 -24.69 34.29 38.96
N GLY A 139 -24.18 34.96 37.93
CA GLY A 139 -22.76 35.35 37.82
C GLY A 139 -21.78 34.19 37.63
N ALA A 140 -22.24 32.95 37.45
CA ALA A 140 -21.35 31.82 37.22
C ALA A 140 -20.79 31.83 35.80
N ASN A 141 -19.49 31.59 35.67
CA ASN A 141 -18.82 31.48 34.39
C ASN A 141 -19.29 30.24 33.60
N GLY A 142 -19.23 30.34 32.28
CA GLY A 142 -19.32 29.19 31.40
C GLY A 142 -18.09 28.31 31.47
N GLY A 143 -18.28 27.00 31.34
CA GLY A 143 -17.20 26.02 31.27
C GLY A 143 -16.49 26.04 29.92
N PRO A 144 -15.22 25.64 29.85
CA PRO A 144 -14.49 25.56 28.59
C PRO A 144 -15.07 24.48 27.66
N GLY A 145 -14.93 24.68 26.35
CA GLY A 145 -15.15 23.65 25.35
C GLY A 145 -14.01 22.61 25.36
N GLY A 146 -14.35 21.36 25.09
CA GLY A 146 -13.40 20.26 24.95
C GLY A 146 -12.58 20.37 23.66
N GLN A 147 -11.38 19.81 23.68
CA GLN A 147 -10.52 19.75 22.50
C GLN A 147 -11.06 18.75 21.46
N GLY A 148 -10.90 19.08 20.18
CA GLY A 148 -11.11 18.14 19.08
C GLY A 148 -9.98 17.11 19.01
N GLY A 149 -10.32 15.85 18.76
CA GLY A 149 -9.36 14.77 18.60
C GLY A 149 -8.54 14.93 17.32
N SER A 150 -7.32 14.41 17.30
CA SER A 150 -6.52 14.35 16.07
C SER A 150 -7.10 13.31 15.10
N GLY A 151 -7.00 13.58 13.80
CA GLY A 151 -7.18 12.54 12.79
C GLY A 151 -6.02 11.55 12.83
N THR A 152 -6.28 10.29 12.47
CA THR A 152 -5.22 9.29 12.39
C THR A 152 -4.50 9.39 11.06
N ASP A 153 -3.26 8.92 11.01
CA ASP A 153 -2.49 8.88 9.76
C ASP A 153 -3.12 7.92 8.74
N GLY A 154 -2.91 8.21 7.47
CA GLY A 154 -3.18 7.28 6.38
C GLY A 154 -2.11 6.19 6.37
N ARG A 155 -2.49 4.95 6.05
CA ARG A 155 -1.51 3.86 5.96
C ARG A 155 -0.62 4.04 4.72
N PRO A 156 0.66 3.65 4.78
CA PRO A 156 1.50 3.59 3.58
C PRO A 156 0.89 2.67 2.52
N GLY A 157 1.03 3.06 1.26
CA GLY A 157 0.80 2.20 0.12
C GLY A 157 1.97 1.23 0.05
N GLY A 158 1.69 -0.06 0.09
CA GLY A 158 2.76 -1.05 0.13
C GLY A 158 3.20 -1.44 1.54
N THR A 159 2.26 -1.67 2.47
CA THR A 159 2.52 -2.59 3.60
C THR A 159 3.06 -3.95 3.12
N THR A 160 2.81 -4.29 1.85
CA THR A 160 3.48 -5.36 1.12
C THR A 160 4.22 -4.75 -0.08
N ALA A 161 5.52 -5.02 -0.19
CA ALA A 161 6.33 -4.57 -1.33
C ALA A 161 5.70 -5.00 -2.67
N VAL A 162 5.96 -4.22 -3.72
CA VAL A 162 5.68 -4.68 -5.08
C VAL A 162 6.68 -5.77 -5.44
N PRO A 163 6.24 -6.99 -5.80
CA PRO A 163 7.15 -8.04 -6.18
C PRO A 163 7.98 -7.60 -7.37
N ASP A 164 9.22 -8.05 -7.39
CA ASP A 164 9.96 -8.07 -8.63
C ASP A 164 9.33 -9.10 -9.57
N ILE A 165 9.31 -8.81 -10.87
CA ILE A 165 8.89 -9.77 -11.89
C ILE A 165 10.09 -10.20 -12.73
N TYR A 166 10.20 -11.52 -12.89
CA TYR A 166 11.15 -12.17 -13.78
C TYR A 166 10.37 -12.72 -14.97
N ILE A 167 10.64 -12.20 -16.15
CA ILE A 167 10.08 -12.65 -17.43
C ILE A 167 11.18 -13.39 -18.16
N VAL A 168 11.02 -14.69 -18.31
CA VAL A 168 11.99 -15.58 -18.95
C VAL A 168 11.33 -16.20 -20.17
N ALA A 169 11.86 -15.90 -21.34
CA ALA A 169 11.42 -16.52 -22.58
C ALA A 169 12.60 -17.01 -23.43
N GLY A 170 12.56 -18.27 -23.84
CA GLY A 170 13.58 -18.82 -24.73
C GLY A 170 13.44 -18.38 -26.18
N ARG A 171 12.20 -18.34 -26.67
CA ARG A 171 11.83 -17.79 -27.98
C ARG A 171 10.56 -16.97 -27.85
N LEU A 172 10.45 -15.96 -28.71
CA LEU A 172 9.25 -15.15 -28.88
C LEU A 172 8.82 -15.18 -30.35
N GLU A 173 7.61 -15.65 -30.60
CA GLU A 173 7.10 -15.93 -31.96
C GLU A 173 5.68 -15.36 -32.13
N ALA A 174 5.34 -14.91 -33.33
CA ALA A 174 3.95 -14.65 -33.70
C ALA A 174 3.37 -15.88 -34.41
N ILE A 175 2.10 -16.23 -34.13
CA ILE A 175 1.48 -17.43 -34.71
C ILE A 175 1.01 -17.18 -36.14
N ASN A 176 0.24 -16.11 -36.34
CA ASN A 176 -0.44 -15.86 -37.62
C ASN A 176 0.35 -14.93 -38.54
N THR A 177 1.23 -14.10 -37.97
CA THR A 177 2.01 -13.08 -38.69
C THR A 177 3.46 -13.01 -38.16
N PRO A 178 4.29 -14.06 -38.41
CA PRO A 178 5.67 -14.14 -37.91
C PRO A 178 6.50 -12.87 -38.15
N GLU A 179 6.32 -12.22 -39.30
CA GLU A 179 6.99 -10.99 -39.72
C GLU A 179 6.60 -9.75 -38.87
N GLN A 180 5.49 -9.81 -38.14
CA GLN A 180 4.99 -8.70 -37.31
C GLN A 180 5.39 -8.79 -35.84
N ILE A 181 6.23 -9.75 -35.45
CA ILE A 181 6.59 -9.94 -34.03
C ILE A 181 7.22 -8.68 -33.40
N ASN A 182 7.98 -7.90 -34.18
CA ASN A 182 8.58 -6.64 -33.73
C ASN A 182 7.56 -5.51 -33.47
N GLN A 183 6.30 -5.73 -33.83
CA GLN A 183 5.20 -4.80 -33.59
C GLN A 183 4.34 -5.25 -32.38
N ALA A 184 4.79 -6.27 -31.64
CA ALA A 184 4.08 -6.79 -30.48
C ALA A 184 3.83 -5.68 -29.45
N ARG A 185 2.56 -5.49 -29.07
CA ARG A 185 2.16 -4.53 -28.04
C ARG A 185 2.19 -5.19 -26.67
N ILE A 186 3.22 -4.90 -25.89
CA ILE A 186 3.42 -5.45 -24.55
C ILE A 186 3.26 -4.33 -23.52
N ALA A 187 2.49 -4.59 -22.47
CA ALA A 187 2.43 -3.77 -21.26
C ALA A 187 2.78 -4.60 -20.03
N VAL A 188 3.63 -4.05 -19.17
CA VAL A 188 4.01 -4.65 -17.88
C VAL A 188 3.75 -3.64 -16.77
N ASP A 189 2.74 -3.88 -15.93
CA ASP A 189 2.33 -2.97 -14.85
C ASP A 189 2.70 -3.51 -13.47
N PHE A 190 3.82 -3.01 -12.95
CA PHE A 190 4.34 -3.26 -11.62
C PHE A 190 4.58 -1.93 -10.89
N ARG A 191 3.65 -0.98 -11.07
CA ARG A 191 3.69 0.30 -10.35
C ARG A 191 3.56 0.10 -8.85
N GLY A 192 4.13 1.06 -8.14
CA GLY A 192 3.99 1.20 -6.70
C GLY A 192 2.56 1.50 -6.28
N VAL A 193 2.26 1.16 -5.04
CA VAL A 193 0.90 1.22 -4.52
C VAL A 193 0.62 2.59 -3.88
N PRO A 194 -0.53 3.25 -4.14
CA PRO A 194 -0.83 4.54 -3.53
C PRO A 194 -0.95 4.50 -2.00
N GLY A 195 -0.45 5.54 -1.34
CA GLY A 195 -0.63 5.77 0.09
C GLY A 195 -2.03 6.25 0.45
N GLY A 196 -2.48 5.92 1.66
CA GLY A 196 -3.77 6.34 2.19
C GLY A 196 -3.78 7.81 2.59
N ALA A 197 -4.90 8.50 2.40
CA ALA A 197 -5.04 9.87 2.89
C ALA A 197 -5.11 9.90 4.43
N GLY A 198 -4.58 10.96 5.05
CA GLY A 198 -4.72 11.22 6.48
C GLY A 198 -6.15 11.56 6.88
N GLY A 199 -6.51 11.26 8.11
CA GLY A 199 -7.78 11.63 8.72
C GLY A 199 -7.83 13.11 9.06
N ALA A 200 -8.99 13.76 8.89
CA ALA A 200 -9.15 15.15 9.30
C ALA A 200 -9.12 15.28 10.83
N GLY A 201 -8.61 16.41 11.35
CA GLY A 201 -8.74 16.75 12.76
C GLY A 201 -10.18 17.07 13.14
N GLY A 202 -10.59 16.68 14.34
CA GLY A 202 -11.91 17.01 14.89
C GLY A 202 -12.01 18.48 15.27
N SER A 203 -13.20 19.07 15.18
CA SER A 203 -13.40 20.46 15.61
C SER A 203 -13.33 20.59 17.13
N GLY A 204 -12.90 21.74 17.62
CA GLY A 204 -12.97 22.09 19.04
C GLY A 204 -14.41 22.36 19.48
N GLY A 205 -14.73 22.00 20.72
CA GLY A 205 -16.03 22.26 21.30
C GLY A 205 -16.25 23.74 21.59
N LYS A 206 -17.48 24.22 21.43
CA LYS A 206 -17.86 25.59 21.79
C LYS A 206 -17.74 25.80 23.31
N GLY A 207 -17.27 26.96 23.76
CA GLY A 207 -17.31 27.35 25.16
C GLY A 207 -18.74 27.53 25.69
N GLY A 208 -18.96 27.24 26.97
CA GLY A 208 -20.25 27.43 27.62
C GLY A 208 -20.56 28.91 27.84
N ALA A 209 -21.82 29.30 27.78
CA ALA A 209 -22.21 30.69 28.10
C ALA A 209 -22.06 30.96 29.60
N GLY A 210 -21.64 32.18 29.96
CA GLY A 210 -21.76 32.72 31.31
C GLY A 210 -23.22 32.91 31.71
N ALA A 211 -23.50 32.91 33.01
CA ALA A 211 -24.83 33.17 33.55
C ALA A 211 -24.98 34.62 33.96
N ASP A 212 -26.18 35.17 33.79
CA ASP A 212 -26.46 36.56 34.17
C ASP A 212 -26.29 36.82 35.67
N GLY A 213 -25.98 38.05 36.01
CA GLY A 213 -25.85 38.51 37.39
C GLY A 213 -27.18 38.52 38.12
N ARG A 214 -27.13 38.44 39.45
CA ARG A 214 -28.34 38.55 40.28
C ARG A 214 -28.90 39.97 40.18
N ASP A 215 -30.20 40.10 39.97
CA ASP A 215 -30.86 41.41 40.01
C ASP A 215 -30.65 42.15 41.34
N GLY A 216 -30.45 43.46 41.24
CA GLY A 216 -30.49 44.35 42.40
C GLY A 216 -31.90 44.39 43.01
N ARG A 217 -31.98 44.77 44.27
CA ARG A 217 -33.26 44.96 44.97
C ARG A 217 -33.26 46.33 45.61
N ALA A 218 -34.28 47.12 45.32
CA ALA A 218 -34.50 48.44 45.92
C ALA A 218 -35.86 48.52 46.63
N SER A 219 -35.96 49.40 47.61
CA SER A 219 -37.19 49.71 48.34
C SER A 219 -37.21 51.20 48.62
N TRP A 220 -38.22 51.92 48.15
CA TRP A 220 -38.39 53.37 48.36
C TRP A 220 -37.08 54.16 48.21
N LYS A 221 -36.56 54.24 46.97
CA LYS A 221 -35.29 54.91 46.62
C LYS A 221 -34.02 54.39 47.34
N ILE A 222 -34.10 53.46 48.30
CA ILE A 222 -32.94 52.90 49.01
C ILE A 222 -32.56 51.55 48.38
N CYS A 223 -31.27 51.37 48.05
CA CYS A 223 -30.76 50.10 47.56
C CYS A 223 -30.63 49.10 48.73
N LYS A 224 -31.31 47.95 48.63
CA LYS A 224 -31.23 46.85 49.60
C LYS A 224 -30.12 45.86 49.25
N SER A 225 -29.92 45.60 47.97
CA SER A 225 -28.79 44.82 47.44
C SER A 225 -28.47 45.28 46.03
N GLY A 226 -27.20 45.56 45.75
CA GLY A 226 -26.76 45.90 44.39
C GLY A 226 -26.91 44.74 43.41
N PRO A 227 -26.92 45.02 42.09
CA PRO A 227 -26.85 43.98 41.07
C PRO A 227 -25.54 43.18 41.17
N GLY A 228 -25.63 41.88 40.87
CA GLY A 228 -24.48 41.00 40.69
C GLY A 228 -23.85 41.16 39.32
N ASN A 229 -22.60 40.73 39.19
CA ASN A 229 -21.90 40.64 37.91
C ASN A 229 -22.42 39.45 37.11
N GLY A 230 -22.45 39.59 35.79
CA GLY A 230 -22.58 38.45 34.89
C GLY A 230 -21.31 37.59 34.90
N GLY A 231 -21.48 36.31 34.59
CA GLY A 231 -20.38 35.37 34.45
C GLY A 231 -19.70 35.50 33.09
N ASN A 232 -18.41 35.22 33.03
CA ASN A 232 -17.66 35.19 31.79
C ASN A 232 -18.07 33.98 30.94
N GLY A 233 -18.02 34.14 29.62
CA GLY A 233 -18.10 33.02 28.69
C GLY A 233 -16.91 32.08 28.82
N GLY A 234 -17.16 30.79 28.67
CA GLY A 234 -16.13 29.76 28.63
C GLY A 234 -15.30 29.86 27.36
N ARG A 235 -14.01 29.56 27.43
CA ARG A 235 -13.14 29.48 26.24
C ARG A 235 -13.58 28.34 25.32
N GLY A 236 -13.52 28.54 24.01
CA GLY A 236 -13.67 27.46 23.04
C GLY A 236 -12.50 26.47 23.08
N GLY A 237 -12.78 25.20 22.83
CA GLY A 237 -11.76 24.15 22.72
C GLY A 237 -10.93 24.30 21.45
N SER A 238 -9.69 23.83 21.47
CA SER A 238 -8.86 23.77 20.26
C SER A 238 -9.37 22.70 19.30
N GLY A 239 -9.21 22.93 17.99
CA GLY A 239 -9.35 21.87 17.00
C GLY A 239 -8.22 20.85 17.11
N GLY A 240 -8.48 19.63 16.65
CA GLY A 240 -7.49 18.57 16.53
C GLY A 240 -6.64 18.73 15.28
N ASN A 241 -5.46 18.12 15.28
CA ASN A 241 -4.60 18.12 14.10
C ASN A 241 -5.10 17.09 13.08
N GLY A 242 -4.89 17.35 11.79
CA GLY A 242 -5.05 16.32 10.76
C GLY A 242 -3.94 15.28 10.84
N GLY A 243 -4.25 14.03 10.53
CA GLY A 243 -3.27 12.95 10.40
C GLY A 243 -2.43 13.13 9.14
N ALA A 244 -1.21 12.63 9.15
CA ALA A 244 -0.35 12.61 7.97
C ALA A 244 -0.91 11.70 6.88
N GLY A 245 -0.62 12.00 5.61
CA GLY A 245 -0.84 11.07 4.51
C GLY A 245 0.19 9.95 4.51
N GLY A 246 -0.22 8.75 4.13
CA GLY A 246 0.68 7.61 3.99
C GLY A 246 1.61 7.76 2.78
N ASN A 247 2.83 7.27 2.87
CA ASN A 247 3.76 7.23 1.74
C ASN A 247 3.24 6.28 0.65
N GLY A 248 3.52 6.58 -0.62
CA GLY A 248 3.32 5.64 -1.70
C GLY A 248 4.41 4.55 -1.70
N GLY A 249 4.05 3.34 -2.12
CA GLY A 249 4.96 2.21 -2.20
C GLY A 249 5.88 2.30 -3.41
N ASN A 250 7.04 1.67 -3.36
CA ASN A 250 7.95 1.63 -4.50
C ASN A 250 7.39 0.75 -5.63
N GLY A 251 7.71 1.08 -6.87
CA GLY A 251 7.48 0.18 -8.01
C GLY A 251 8.38 -1.05 -7.95
N GLY A 252 7.90 -2.16 -8.53
CA GLY A 252 8.66 -3.41 -8.62
C GLY A 252 9.79 -3.29 -9.64
N ARG A 253 10.80 -4.17 -9.53
CA ARG A 253 11.82 -4.30 -10.58
C ARG A 253 11.35 -5.31 -11.62
N VAL A 254 11.67 -5.04 -12.87
CA VAL A 254 11.31 -5.91 -14.02
C VAL A 254 12.59 -6.46 -14.60
N TYR A 255 12.71 -7.78 -14.62
CA TYR A 255 13.83 -8.51 -15.19
C TYR A 255 13.33 -9.24 -16.43
N VAL A 256 13.87 -8.90 -17.60
CA VAL A 256 13.59 -9.59 -18.85
C VAL A 256 14.81 -10.41 -19.21
N ILE A 257 14.63 -11.72 -19.37
CA ILE A 257 15.69 -12.69 -19.58
C ILE A 257 15.35 -13.50 -20.83
N GLY A 258 16.22 -13.46 -21.83
CA GLY A 258 15.99 -14.19 -23.07
C GLY A 258 16.95 -13.81 -24.17
N LEU A 259 16.68 -14.31 -25.38
CA LEU A 259 17.41 -13.89 -26.58
C LEU A 259 17.19 -12.39 -26.88
N PRO A 260 18.06 -11.76 -27.71
CA PRO A 260 17.92 -10.35 -28.08
C PRO A 260 16.50 -9.97 -28.51
N VAL A 261 15.84 -10.78 -29.36
CA VAL A 261 14.46 -10.53 -29.80
C VAL A 261 13.46 -10.44 -28.65
N VAL A 262 13.61 -11.28 -27.61
CA VAL A 262 12.75 -11.25 -26.41
C VAL A 262 13.01 -9.96 -25.65
N THR A 263 14.28 -9.68 -25.34
CA THR A 263 14.64 -8.53 -24.51
C THR A 263 14.29 -7.22 -25.19
N ASP A 264 14.50 -7.10 -26.49
CA ASP A 264 14.28 -5.87 -27.25
C ASP A 264 12.78 -5.57 -27.35
N ILE A 265 11.94 -6.58 -27.65
CA ILE A 265 10.49 -6.39 -27.75
C ILE A 265 9.87 -6.05 -26.38
N PHE A 266 10.25 -6.76 -25.31
CA PHE A 266 9.70 -6.46 -23.99
C PHE A 266 10.14 -5.09 -23.46
N THR A 267 11.41 -4.73 -23.65
CA THR A 267 11.93 -3.43 -23.17
C THR A 267 11.48 -2.24 -24.02
N ALA A 268 11.11 -2.45 -25.28
CA ALA A 268 10.44 -1.45 -26.12
C ALA A 268 8.95 -1.27 -25.76
N GLY A 269 8.37 -2.20 -25.00
CA GLY A 269 6.98 -2.13 -24.54
C GLY A 269 6.72 -1.12 -23.42
N ASP A 270 5.45 -1.00 -23.04
CA ASP A 270 5.00 -0.12 -21.97
C ASP A 270 5.28 -0.76 -20.60
N ILE A 271 6.49 -0.55 -20.07
CA ILE A 271 6.86 -1.02 -18.72
C ILE A 271 6.62 0.07 -17.67
N LEU A 272 5.59 -0.12 -16.86
CA LEU A 272 5.17 0.80 -15.80
C LEU A 272 5.72 0.34 -14.45
N THR A 273 6.78 1.00 -14.00
CA THR A 273 7.44 0.78 -12.69
C THR A 273 7.47 2.03 -11.83
N SER A 274 6.66 3.05 -12.13
CA SER A 274 6.57 4.25 -11.29
C SER A 274 6.22 3.90 -9.84
N GLY A 275 6.72 4.64 -8.87
CA GLY A 275 6.23 4.51 -7.50
C GLY A 275 4.76 4.89 -7.34
N GLY A 276 4.20 4.54 -6.20
CA GLY A 276 2.84 4.87 -5.81
C GLY A 276 2.71 6.34 -5.46
N ALA A 277 1.54 6.91 -5.71
CA ALA A 277 1.24 8.27 -5.31
C ALA A 277 1.26 8.42 -3.78
N ALA A 278 1.68 9.58 -3.31
CA ALA A 278 1.58 9.96 -1.90
C ALA A 278 0.12 10.12 -1.46
N GLY A 279 -0.18 9.69 -0.23
CA GLY A 279 -1.41 10.06 0.45
C GLY A 279 -1.43 11.55 0.79
N LYS A 280 -2.58 12.19 0.63
CA LYS A 280 -2.77 13.58 1.07
C LYS A 280 -2.89 13.64 2.60
N GLY A 281 -2.30 14.66 3.22
CA GLY A 281 -2.51 14.94 4.64
C GLY A 281 -3.95 15.30 4.96
N GLY A 282 -4.38 15.01 6.19
CA GLY A 282 -5.69 15.38 6.70
C GLY A 282 -5.80 16.88 6.99
N GLY A 283 -6.99 17.45 6.77
CA GLY A 283 -7.25 18.85 7.12
C GLY A 283 -7.21 19.10 8.63
N ALA A 284 -6.87 20.33 9.01
CA ALA A 284 -6.93 20.79 10.40
C ALA A 284 -8.38 20.83 10.93
N GLY A 285 -8.56 20.48 12.20
CA GLY A 285 -9.81 20.72 12.92
C GLY A 285 -10.02 22.21 13.21
N ALA A 286 -11.23 22.70 12.99
CA ALA A 286 -11.59 24.08 13.31
C ALA A 286 -11.55 24.35 14.82
N ALA A 287 -11.25 25.59 15.21
CA ALA A 287 -11.35 26.03 16.60
C ALA A 287 -12.82 26.05 17.07
N GLY A 288 -13.05 25.70 18.34
CA GLY A 288 -14.32 25.96 18.99
C GLY A 288 -14.50 27.46 19.24
N ALA A 289 -15.70 27.98 18.99
CA ALA A 289 -16.04 29.34 19.35
C ALA A 289 -16.06 29.53 20.89
N GLY A 290 -15.81 30.75 21.35
CA GLY A 290 -16.05 31.10 22.74
C GLY A 290 -17.53 31.03 23.13
N GLY A 291 -17.79 30.90 24.42
CA GLY A 291 -19.11 31.12 25.00
C GLY A 291 -19.41 32.60 25.12
N SER A 292 -20.69 32.98 25.01
CA SER A 292 -21.10 34.34 25.30
C SER A 292 -20.97 34.65 26.80
N HIS A 293 -20.75 35.90 27.15
CA HIS A 293 -20.87 36.38 28.53
C HIS A 293 -22.32 36.35 29.03
N GLY A 294 -22.48 36.41 30.35
CA GLY A 294 -23.73 36.77 31.01
C GLY A 294 -23.80 38.28 31.27
N SER A 295 -25.00 38.83 31.23
CA SER A 295 -25.25 40.26 31.51
C SER A 295 -25.20 40.54 33.01
N HIS A 296 -24.92 41.78 33.42
CA HIS A 296 -25.11 42.23 34.80
C HIS A 296 -26.58 42.16 35.22
N GLY A 297 -26.82 42.04 36.54
CA GLY A 297 -28.18 42.12 37.08
C GLY A 297 -28.79 43.52 36.93
N SER A 298 -30.12 43.61 36.97
CA SER A 298 -30.84 44.89 36.86
C SER A 298 -30.51 45.87 37.99
N ARG A 299 -30.58 47.18 37.67
CA ARG A 299 -30.24 48.31 38.56
C ARG A 299 -31.48 49.11 38.99
N PRO A 300 -32.35 48.59 39.86
CA PRO A 300 -33.54 49.33 40.29
C PRO A 300 -33.19 50.47 41.28
N GLY A 301 -33.88 51.60 41.16
CA GLY A 301 -33.77 52.73 42.09
C GLY A 301 -32.37 53.35 42.12
N MET A 302 -31.79 53.50 43.32
CA MET A 302 -30.41 54.00 43.51
C MET A 302 -29.36 52.87 43.53
N CYS A 303 -29.71 51.64 43.17
CA CYS A 303 -28.73 50.56 43.10
C CYS A 303 -27.76 50.75 41.94
N SER A 304 -26.46 50.77 42.25
CA SER A 304 -25.37 50.84 41.28
C SER A 304 -24.44 49.63 41.42
N GLY A 305 -23.52 49.45 40.47
CA GLY A 305 -22.62 48.30 40.41
C GLY A 305 -23.05 47.26 39.38
N GLY A 306 -22.49 46.05 39.48
CA GLY A 306 -22.66 44.99 38.49
C GLY A 306 -21.90 45.29 37.19
N ARG A 307 -21.28 44.27 36.59
CA ARG A 307 -20.64 44.34 35.27
C ARG A 307 -21.05 43.12 34.45
N ASP A 308 -21.15 43.33 33.15
CA ASP A 308 -21.25 42.21 32.21
C ASP A 308 -19.98 41.35 32.32
N GLY A 309 -20.12 40.06 32.07
CA GLY A 309 -18.95 39.21 31.89
C GLY A 309 -18.24 39.51 30.56
N ASP A 310 -17.08 38.90 30.38
CA ASP A 310 -16.39 38.91 29.09
C ASP A 310 -16.76 37.69 28.24
N ASP A 311 -16.86 37.86 26.93
CA ASP A 311 -16.99 36.73 26.01
C ASP A 311 -15.78 35.82 26.11
N GLY A 312 -16.03 34.51 26.05
CA GLY A 312 -14.99 33.52 25.95
C GLY A 312 -14.18 33.72 24.68
N LYS A 313 -12.85 33.52 24.77
CA LYS A 313 -12.01 33.50 23.56
C LYS A 313 -12.25 32.21 22.78
N ALA A 314 -12.15 32.28 21.45
CA ALA A 314 -12.12 31.09 20.62
C ALA A 314 -10.90 30.19 20.97
N GLY A 315 -11.02 28.91 20.64
CA GLY A 315 -9.89 27.98 20.65
C GLY A 315 -8.88 28.29 19.56
N ARG A 316 -7.83 27.48 19.47
CA ARG A 316 -6.92 27.49 18.33
C ARG A 316 -7.35 26.43 17.32
N ALA A 317 -7.23 26.71 16.03
CA ALA A 317 -7.38 25.66 15.02
C ALA A 317 -6.23 24.66 15.16
N GLY A 318 -6.47 23.42 14.72
CA GLY A 318 -5.41 22.43 14.59
C GLY A 318 -4.46 22.75 13.44
N GLN A 319 -3.47 21.89 13.25
CA GLN A 319 -2.58 21.90 12.10
C GLN A 319 -3.02 20.86 11.08
N ALA A 320 -2.82 21.15 9.79
CA ALA A 320 -3.01 20.14 8.74
C ALA A 320 -1.89 19.09 8.83
N GLY A 321 -2.21 17.85 8.50
CA GLY A 321 -1.21 16.79 8.38
C GLY A 321 -0.33 17.01 7.14
N GLY A 322 0.91 16.54 7.21
CA GLY A 322 1.80 16.52 6.04
C GLY A 322 1.31 15.52 4.98
N ASN A 323 1.60 15.81 3.71
CA ASN A 323 1.46 14.79 2.66
C ASN A 323 2.51 13.70 2.85
N GLY A 324 2.18 12.48 2.43
CA GLY A 324 3.15 11.41 2.32
C GLY A 324 4.18 11.69 1.22
N GLN A 325 5.18 10.82 1.14
CA GLN A 325 6.16 10.82 0.07
C GLN A 325 5.69 9.95 -1.11
N ILE A 326 6.07 10.34 -2.33
CA ILE A 326 5.86 9.50 -3.52
C ILE A 326 6.83 8.31 -3.42
N GLY A 327 6.38 7.12 -3.83
CA GLY A 327 7.24 5.94 -3.87
C GLY A 327 8.37 6.07 -4.91
N GLY A 328 9.46 5.35 -4.68
CA GLY A 328 10.55 5.23 -5.64
C GLY A 328 10.10 4.52 -6.93
N ARG A 329 10.65 4.96 -8.07
CA ARG A 329 10.53 4.21 -9.32
C ARG A 329 11.33 2.91 -9.21
N GLY A 330 10.76 1.81 -9.69
CA GLY A 330 11.48 0.56 -9.89
C GLY A 330 12.47 0.65 -11.06
N SER A 331 13.17 -0.45 -11.31
CA SER A 331 14.20 -0.53 -12.35
C SER A 331 13.87 -1.62 -13.34
N ILE A 332 14.37 -1.48 -14.57
CA ILE A 332 14.17 -2.43 -15.65
C ILE A 332 15.55 -2.98 -16.01
N TYR A 333 15.67 -4.30 -16.06
CA TYR A 333 16.90 -5.01 -16.37
C TYR A 333 16.65 -5.97 -17.53
N ALA A 334 17.57 -6.01 -18.49
CA ALA A 334 17.55 -6.94 -19.60
C ALA A 334 18.80 -7.83 -19.56
N PHE A 335 18.60 -9.14 -19.50
CA PHE A 335 19.65 -10.15 -19.52
C PHE A 335 19.57 -10.89 -20.84
N ARG A 336 20.55 -10.63 -21.71
CA ARG A 336 20.60 -11.18 -23.05
C ARG A 336 21.34 -12.51 -23.04
N LEU A 337 20.68 -13.55 -23.53
CA LEU A 337 21.30 -14.86 -23.73
C LEU A 337 21.97 -14.90 -25.11
N ASN A 338 23.27 -15.23 -25.14
CA ASN A 338 24.08 -15.16 -26.36
C ASN A 338 23.87 -16.35 -27.32
N ALA A 339 23.25 -17.46 -26.89
CA ALA A 339 22.92 -18.59 -27.76
C ALA A 339 21.75 -19.44 -27.23
N LEU A 340 20.92 -19.97 -28.16
CA LEU A 340 19.80 -20.89 -27.89
C LEU A 340 20.22 -22.21 -27.22
N GLN A 341 21.47 -22.64 -27.39
CA GLN A 341 22.00 -23.83 -26.71
C GLN A 341 21.89 -23.74 -25.18
N SER A 342 21.78 -22.54 -24.61
CA SER A 342 21.51 -22.36 -23.18
C SER A 342 20.09 -22.75 -22.73
N LEU A 343 19.13 -22.91 -23.65
CA LEU A 343 17.71 -23.20 -23.34
C LEU A 343 17.08 -24.34 -24.16
N GLU A 344 17.78 -24.89 -25.16
CA GLU A 344 17.22 -25.91 -26.06
C GLU A 344 17.67 -27.33 -25.74
N THR A 345 18.91 -27.50 -25.29
CA THR A 345 19.43 -28.80 -24.88
C THR A 345 19.14 -29.01 -23.39
N PRO A 346 18.33 -30.01 -22.98
CA PRO A 346 18.65 -30.68 -21.73
C PRO A 346 20.08 -31.21 -21.88
N PRO A 347 20.95 -31.13 -20.86
CA PRO A 347 22.32 -31.62 -21.00
C PRO A 347 22.30 -33.10 -21.42
N SER A 348 23.16 -33.45 -22.36
CA SER A 348 23.32 -34.83 -22.87
C SER A 348 23.91 -35.73 -21.76
N PRO A 349 23.61 -37.04 -21.77
CA PRO A 349 23.79 -37.96 -20.62
C PRO A 349 25.22 -38.09 -20.10
#